data_AF-A0A2D9TF33-F1
#
_entry.id   AF-A0A2D9TF33-F1
#
_cell.length_a   1.000
_cell.length_b   1.000
_cell.length_c   1.000
_cell.angle_alpha   90.00
_cell.angle_beta   90.00
_cell.angle_gamma   90.00
#
_symmetry.space_group_name_H-M   'P 1'
#
loop_
_entity.id
_entity.type
_entity.pdbx_description
1 polymer ?
#
loop_
_entity_poly.entity_id
_entity_poly.type
_entity_poly.pdbx_seq_one_letter_code
_entity_poly.pdbx_strand_id
1 'polypeptide(L)'
;MIRALLIAACLFAALLPLPTRAQEADPVADARAHFERGVELFNEGRHDAALAEFTRAYAIAPAAPVLYNIARVHAALGHAVEATDTYERYLAEAGRGMNARRRREVTADLERQRARIAYLTVRTNVDGATLSVDGVDVATTPLSEPLRLAAGEHTIGARGAGHDASRRAVRLAGGDRETLVFELVPIVSARGTLRIESRVPDVEVSLDGQVVGRTPLATTIPTPEGDHVIVARREGYRERRIEVSLQGGAERVVDLAMEASEADTASTGLLRLRLPDAPALVHVDGEPTIPTAAGIRLPAGRHRLQLEVAEREPLETTVEVPAGEAIEVTPALQWTPDARAVRVSAADNRRTVGIALTVGGGAALLAGGSILLWNEGRIGDTDDRVVELNRLIEADECDRNPEDGDCPAYVAEGEALTEDQDAQQRARWVSLAVTGAGAVVALIGVVLWVTAPSDDGIDDDARGEGVRLRLRATGQGLRLDGTF
;
A
#
# COMPACT_ATOMS: atom_id res chain seq x y z
N MET A 1 -90.57 -40.68 -41.94
CA MET A 1 -89.83 -41.04 -43.17
C MET A 1 -88.34 -40.97 -42.84
N ILE A 2 -87.71 -42.12 -42.63
CA ILE A 2 -86.39 -42.31 -42.00
C ILE A 2 -85.54 -43.20 -42.93
N ARG A 3 -84.26 -42.80 -43.12
CA ARG A 3 -83.05 -43.56 -43.51
C ARG A 3 -82.88 -44.14 -44.93
N ALA A 4 -81.71 -43.82 -45.53
CA ALA A 4 -80.67 -44.69 -46.14
C ALA A 4 -80.00 -43.93 -47.33
N LEU A 5 -78.74 -43.49 -47.29
CA LEU A 5 -77.43 -44.19 -47.34
C LEU A 5 -77.13 -44.84 -48.71
N LEU A 6 -75.87 -44.65 -49.20
CA LEU A 6 -75.18 -45.15 -50.43
C LEU A 6 -75.06 -44.10 -51.57
N ILE A 7 -73.96 -43.84 -52.28
CA ILE A 7 -72.57 -44.35 -52.49
C ILE A 7 -71.85 -43.18 -53.20
N ALA A 8 -70.76 -42.62 -52.69
CA ALA A 8 -69.35 -43.01 -52.82
C ALA A 8 -68.64 -42.62 -54.15
N ALA A 9 -67.53 -41.88 -53.97
CA ALA A 9 -66.25 -42.02 -54.65
C ALA A 9 -66.17 -41.77 -56.17
N CYS A 10 -65.68 -40.58 -56.57
CA CYS A 10 -64.77 -40.37 -57.71
C CYS A 10 -64.38 -38.87 -57.83
N LEU A 11 -63.19 -38.50 -57.33
CA LEU A 11 -62.23 -37.53 -57.89
C LEU A 11 -61.28 -37.01 -56.79
N PHE A 12 -60.42 -37.90 -56.28
CA PHE A 12 -59.17 -37.46 -55.67
C PHE A 12 -58.07 -38.34 -56.27
N ALA A 13 -57.81 -38.11 -57.57
CA ALA A 13 -56.71 -38.75 -58.27
C ALA A 13 -55.40 -38.13 -57.76
N ALA A 14 -54.58 -39.00 -57.18
CA ALA A 14 -53.29 -38.73 -56.58
C ALA A 14 -52.36 -37.90 -57.48
N LEU A 15 -51.95 -36.71 -57.01
CA LEU A 15 -50.61 -36.20 -57.29
C LEU A 15 -49.64 -36.97 -56.39
N LEU A 16 -49.20 -38.14 -56.86
CA LEU A 16 -47.96 -38.72 -56.35
C LEU A 16 -46.79 -37.95 -56.97
N PRO A 17 -45.89 -37.35 -56.18
CA PRO A 17 -44.65 -36.84 -56.73
C PRO A 17 -43.90 -38.02 -57.35
N LEU A 18 -43.61 -37.92 -58.65
CA LEU A 18 -42.65 -38.82 -59.29
C LEU A 18 -41.34 -38.73 -58.49
N PRO A 19 -40.67 -39.86 -58.19
CA PRO A 19 -39.31 -39.77 -57.70
C PRO A 19 -38.49 -39.07 -58.79
N THR A 20 -38.10 -37.82 -58.55
CA THR A 20 -37.00 -37.18 -59.27
C THR A 20 -35.80 -38.07 -59.00
N ARG A 21 -35.44 -38.91 -59.98
CA ARG A 21 -34.11 -39.51 -60.01
C ARG A 21 -33.14 -38.33 -60.04
N ALA A 22 -32.51 -38.04 -58.91
CA ALA A 22 -31.28 -37.26 -58.90
C ALA A 22 -30.36 -37.92 -59.92
N GLN A 23 -29.94 -37.16 -60.93
CA GLN A 23 -28.99 -37.63 -61.91
C GLN A 23 -27.72 -37.98 -61.14
N GLU A 24 -27.44 -39.27 -61.00
CA GLU A 24 -26.19 -39.75 -60.38
C GLU A 24 -25.05 -39.11 -61.17
N ALA A 25 -24.28 -38.25 -60.51
CA ALA A 25 -23.13 -37.60 -61.11
C ALA A 25 -22.14 -38.67 -61.56
N ASP A 26 -21.79 -38.70 -62.84
CA ASP A 26 -20.75 -39.59 -63.37
C ASP A 26 -19.39 -38.98 -63.01
N PRO A 27 -18.65 -39.55 -62.04
CA PRO A 27 -17.40 -38.96 -61.58
C PRO A 27 -16.35 -38.85 -62.69
N VAL A 28 -16.42 -39.73 -63.70
CA VAL A 28 -15.49 -39.69 -64.84
C VAL A 28 -15.82 -38.54 -65.77
N ALA A 29 -17.11 -38.27 -66.01
CA ALA A 29 -17.56 -37.11 -66.79
C ALA A 29 -17.20 -35.80 -66.08
N ASP A 30 -17.37 -35.74 -64.76
CA ASP A 30 -17.02 -34.57 -63.96
C ASP A 30 -15.50 -34.31 -63.94
N ALA A 31 -14.69 -35.35 -63.73
CA ALA A 31 -13.23 -35.25 -63.81
C ALA A 31 -12.76 -34.78 -65.19
N ARG A 32 -13.41 -35.26 -66.26
CA ARG A 32 -13.11 -34.86 -67.64
C ARG A 32 -13.45 -33.38 -67.88
N ALA A 33 -14.60 -32.91 -67.39
CA ALA A 33 -14.97 -31.50 -67.50
C ALA A 33 -13.95 -30.59 -66.80
N HIS A 34 -13.51 -30.96 -65.59
CA HIS A 34 -12.44 -30.26 -64.88
C HIS A 34 -11.11 -30.30 -65.66
N PHE A 35 -10.75 -31.44 -66.25
CA PHE A 35 -9.54 -31.56 -67.06
C PHE A 35 -9.58 -30.67 -68.31
N GLU A 36 -10.67 -30.69 -69.07
CA GLU A 36 -10.86 -29.87 -70.27
C GLU A 36 -10.78 -28.38 -69.91
N ARG A 37 -11.43 -27.97 -68.82
CA ARG A 37 -11.35 -26.61 -68.31
C ARG A 37 -9.94 -26.22 -67.86
N GLY A 38 -9.21 -27.12 -67.21
CA GLY A 38 -7.82 -26.91 -66.86
C GLY A 38 -6.92 -26.68 -68.08
N VAL A 39 -7.15 -27.42 -69.18
CA VAL A 39 -6.41 -27.24 -70.44
C VAL A 39 -6.68 -25.86 -71.05
N GLU A 40 -7.94 -25.43 -71.07
CA GLU A 40 -8.31 -24.08 -71.53
C GLU A 40 -7.60 -23.00 -70.73
N LEU A 41 -7.74 -23.03 -69.40
CA LEU A 41 -7.13 -22.06 -68.49
C LEU A 41 -5.60 -22.05 -68.60
N PHE A 42 -4.97 -23.21 -68.79
CA PHE A 42 -3.53 -23.30 -68.99
C PHE A 42 -3.09 -22.61 -70.28
N ASN A 43 -3.82 -22.82 -71.38
CA ASN A 43 -3.53 -22.19 -72.67
C ASN A 43 -3.79 -20.67 -72.65
N GLU A 44 -4.71 -20.20 -71.78
CA GLU A 44 -4.94 -18.78 -71.51
C GLU A 44 -3.86 -18.13 -70.61
N GLY A 45 -2.89 -18.92 -70.10
CA GLY A 45 -1.86 -18.43 -69.17
C GLY A 45 -2.35 -18.27 -67.72
N ARG A 46 -3.58 -18.71 -67.41
CA ARG A 46 -4.18 -18.63 -66.07
C ARG A 46 -3.76 -19.83 -65.22
N HIS A 47 -2.48 -19.90 -64.90
CA HIS A 47 -1.85 -21.08 -64.33
C HIS A 47 -2.39 -21.48 -62.95
N ASP A 48 -2.67 -20.55 -62.02
CA ASP A 48 -3.25 -20.89 -60.71
C ASP A 48 -4.65 -21.52 -60.82
N ALA A 49 -5.49 -20.98 -61.70
CA ALA A 49 -6.81 -21.51 -61.95
C ALA A 49 -6.74 -22.88 -62.63
N ALA A 50 -5.82 -23.05 -63.58
CA ALA A 50 -5.56 -24.35 -64.22
C ALA A 50 -5.10 -25.40 -63.20
N LEU A 51 -4.23 -25.02 -62.25
CA LEU A 51 -3.78 -25.93 -61.20
C LEU A 51 -4.94 -26.43 -60.35
N ALA A 52 -5.85 -25.54 -59.95
CA ALA A 52 -7.04 -25.90 -59.19
C ALA A 52 -7.93 -26.89 -59.95
N GLU A 53 -8.20 -26.63 -61.24
CA GLU A 53 -9.02 -27.52 -62.09
C GLU A 53 -8.36 -28.88 -62.29
N PHE A 54 -7.06 -28.94 -62.62
CA PHE A 54 -6.36 -30.21 -62.77
C PHE A 54 -6.26 -30.99 -61.46
N THR A 55 -6.08 -30.31 -60.33
CA THR A 55 -6.05 -30.95 -59.00
C THR A 55 -7.40 -31.56 -58.67
N ARG A 56 -8.51 -30.88 -58.97
CA ARG A 56 -9.87 -31.43 -58.83
C ARG A 56 -10.09 -32.63 -59.74
N ALA A 57 -9.71 -32.52 -61.02
CA ALA A 57 -9.80 -33.63 -61.97
C ALA A 57 -9.04 -34.87 -61.45
N TYR A 58 -7.82 -34.69 -60.95
CA TYR A 58 -7.00 -35.76 -60.40
C TYR A 58 -7.57 -36.34 -59.11
N ALA A 59 -8.17 -35.51 -58.24
CA ALA A 59 -8.81 -35.96 -57.01
C ALA A 59 -10.06 -36.83 -57.28
N ILE A 60 -10.83 -36.50 -58.32
CA ILE A 60 -12.05 -37.25 -58.70
C ILE A 60 -11.69 -38.54 -59.42
N ALA A 61 -10.80 -38.48 -60.42
CA ALA A 61 -10.35 -39.64 -61.19
C ALA A 61 -8.83 -39.60 -61.42
N PRO A 62 -8.04 -40.22 -60.53
CA PRO A 62 -6.58 -40.23 -60.64
C PRO A 62 -6.12 -40.88 -61.95
N ALA A 63 -5.40 -40.10 -62.78
CA ALA A 63 -4.86 -40.59 -64.04
C ALA A 63 -3.51 -39.93 -64.36
N ALA A 64 -2.53 -40.74 -64.78
CA ALA A 64 -1.18 -40.27 -65.06
C ALA A 64 -1.09 -39.09 -66.06
N PRO A 65 -1.87 -39.02 -67.16
CA PRO A 65 -1.85 -37.86 -68.05
C PRO A 65 -2.19 -36.52 -67.36
N VAL A 66 -3.00 -36.54 -66.29
CA VAL A 66 -3.34 -35.35 -65.52
C VAL A 66 -2.14 -34.88 -64.70
N LEU A 67 -1.35 -35.80 -64.13
CA LEU A 67 -0.11 -35.45 -63.41
C LEU A 67 0.89 -34.69 -64.28
N TYR A 68 1.03 -35.05 -65.57
CA TYR A 68 1.89 -34.30 -66.46
C TYR A 68 1.44 -32.84 -66.64
N ASN A 69 0.13 -32.60 -66.73
CA ASN A 69 -0.40 -31.25 -66.83
C ASN A 69 -0.22 -30.48 -65.52
N ILE A 70 -0.48 -31.11 -64.36
CA ILE A 70 -0.20 -30.52 -63.04
C ILE A 70 1.28 -30.13 -62.92
N ALA A 71 2.20 -31.02 -63.31
CA ALA A 71 3.63 -30.74 -63.27
C ALA A 71 4.03 -29.56 -64.16
N ARG A 72 3.46 -29.46 -65.37
CA ARG A 72 3.67 -28.31 -66.27
C ARG A 72 3.12 -27.00 -65.70
N VAL A 73 2.00 -27.06 -64.99
CA VAL A 73 1.41 -25.88 -64.35
C VAL A 73 2.29 -25.41 -63.20
N HIS A 74 2.76 -26.31 -62.33
CA HIS A 74 3.74 -25.96 -61.29
C HIS A 74 5.03 -25.38 -61.90
N ALA A 75 5.53 -25.96 -62.99
CA ALA A 75 6.70 -25.44 -63.70
C ALA A 75 6.47 -24.02 -64.22
N ALA A 76 5.28 -23.72 -64.77
CA ALA A 76 4.89 -22.40 -65.26
C ALA A 76 4.70 -21.37 -64.13
N LEU A 77 4.22 -21.80 -62.96
CA LEU A 77 4.10 -20.98 -61.74
C LEU A 77 5.44 -20.74 -61.05
N GLY A 78 6.50 -21.42 -61.48
CA GLY A 78 7.81 -21.33 -60.85
C GLY A 78 8.00 -22.24 -59.63
N HIS A 79 6.97 -23.01 -59.25
CA HIS A 79 6.95 -24.00 -58.16
C HIS A 79 7.81 -25.24 -58.51
N ALA A 80 9.13 -25.05 -58.55
CA ALA A 80 10.08 -26.03 -59.08
C ALA A 80 10.11 -27.35 -58.28
N VAL A 81 9.91 -27.27 -56.96
CA VAL A 81 9.90 -28.43 -56.04
C VAL A 81 8.69 -29.32 -56.35
N GLU A 82 7.50 -28.74 -56.33
CA GLU A 82 6.23 -29.41 -56.61
C GLU A 82 6.18 -29.94 -58.05
N ALA A 83 6.73 -29.18 -59.01
CA ALA A 83 6.85 -29.63 -60.39
C ALA A 83 7.73 -30.89 -60.50
N THR A 84 8.89 -30.89 -59.83
CA THR A 84 9.82 -32.03 -59.79
C THR A 84 9.13 -33.27 -59.22
N ASP A 85 8.50 -33.13 -58.05
CA ASP A 85 7.82 -34.23 -57.37
C ASP A 85 6.69 -34.81 -58.22
N THR A 86 5.94 -33.94 -58.89
CA THR A 86 4.84 -34.35 -59.77
C THR A 86 5.35 -35.02 -61.06
N TYR A 87 6.43 -34.54 -61.65
CA TYR A 87 7.07 -35.19 -62.81
C TYR A 87 7.63 -36.57 -62.47
N GLU A 88 8.26 -36.73 -61.30
CA GLU A 88 8.75 -38.01 -60.81
C GLU A 88 7.61 -39.01 -60.61
N ARG A 89 6.50 -38.58 -60.00
CA ARG A 89 5.28 -39.39 -59.89
C ARG A 89 4.72 -39.77 -61.25
N TYR A 90 4.62 -38.83 -62.19
CA TYR A 90 4.16 -39.13 -63.54
C TYR A 90 5.04 -40.19 -64.24
N LEU A 91 6.36 -40.08 -64.14
CA LEU A 91 7.30 -41.05 -64.72
C LEU A 91 7.17 -42.44 -64.06
N ALA A 92 6.93 -42.49 -62.75
CA ALA A 92 6.70 -43.74 -62.03
C ALA A 92 5.38 -44.41 -62.46
N GLU A 93 4.28 -43.65 -62.54
CA GLU A 93 2.94 -44.18 -62.81
C GLU A 93 2.71 -44.52 -64.30
N ALA A 94 3.18 -43.68 -65.22
CA ALA A 94 3.03 -43.92 -66.66
C ALA A 94 4.04 -44.96 -67.20
N GLY A 95 4.97 -45.43 -66.34
CA GLY A 95 6.22 -46.11 -66.67
C GLY A 95 6.17 -47.13 -67.81
N ARG A 96 5.24 -48.09 -67.81
CA ARG A 96 5.25 -49.23 -68.77
C ARG A 96 4.56 -48.97 -70.12
N GLY A 97 3.65 -48.01 -70.20
CA GLY A 97 2.93 -47.67 -71.44
C GLY A 97 3.52 -46.49 -72.22
N MET A 98 4.50 -45.79 -71.65
CA MET A 98 5.07 -44.58 -72.24
C MET A 98 6.12 -44.90 -73.32
N ASN A 99 5.94 -44.31 -74.51
CA ASN A 99 6.92 -44.40 -75.59
C ASN A 99 8.23 -43.67 -75.24
N ALA A 100 9.34 -44.08 -75.86
CA ALA A 100 10.68 -43.58 -75.55
C ALA A 100 10.84 -42.07 -75.81
N ARG A 101 10.15 -41.51 -76.80
CA ARG A 101 10.18 -40.07 -77.11
C ARG A 101 9.60 -39.26 -75.95
N ARG A 102 8.40 -39.62 -75.51
CA ARG A 102 7.70 -38.94 -74.42
C ARG A 102 8.50 -39.02 -73.12
N ARG A 103 9.11 -40.16 -72.83
CA ARG A 103 9.99 -40.33 -71.66
C ARG A 103 11.17 -39.36 -71.69
N ARG A 104 11.82 -39.19 -72.85
CA ARG A 104 12.92 -38.23 -73.01
C ARG A 104 12.46 -36.78 -72.80
N GLU A 105 11.31 -36.39 -73.37
CA GLU A 105 10.75 -35.05 -73.20
C GLU A 105 10.51 -34.73 -71.72
N VAL A 106 9.82 -35.63 -71.01
CA VAL A 106 9.47 -35.44 -69.60
C VAL A 106 10.71 -35.46 -68.71
N THR A 107 11.69 -36.33 -69.00
CA THR A 107 12.95 -36.36 -68.26
C THR A 107 13.72 -35.04 -68.44
N ALA A 108 13.75 -34.49 -69.66
CA ALA A 108 14.36 -33.18 -69.89
C ALA A 108 13.62 -32.06 -69.15
N ASP A 109 12.29 -32.12 -69.05
CA ASP A 109 11.49 -31.16 -68.27
C ASP A 109 11.80 -31.25 -66.77
N LEU A 110 11.87 -32.47 -66.24
CA LEU A 110 12.24 -32.76 -64.86
C LEU A 110 13.63 -32.21 -64.52
N GLU A 111 14.64 -32.48 -65.36
CA GLU A 111 16.00 -31.98 -65.13
C GLU A 111 16.07 -30.43 -65.15
N ARG A 112 15.25 -29.77 -65.99
CA ARG A 112 15.14 -28.30 -65.98
C ARG A 112 14.53 -27.77 -64.68
N GLN A 113 13.59 -28.50 -64.07
CA GLN A 113 13.04 -28.10 -62.76
C GLN A 113 14.00 -28.40 -61.61
N ARG A 114 14.70 -29.55 -61.64
CA ARG A 114 15.76 -29.87 -60.66
C ARG A 114 16.87 -28.82 -60.63
N ALA A 115 17.27 -28.33 -61.81
CA ALA A 115 18.24 -27.24 -61.93
C ALA A 115 17.78 -25.91 -61.31
N ARG A 116 16.49 -25.78 -60.92
CA ARG A 116 15.91 -24.61 -60.25
C ARG A 116 15.63 -24.85 -58.76
N ILE A 117 16.08 -25.97 -58.20
CA ILE A 117 15.91 -26.29 -56.77
C ILE A 117 17.23 -26.08 -56.05
N ALA A 118 17.20 -25.36 -54.95
CA ALA A 118 18.27 -25.25 -53.97
C ALA A 118 18.00 -26.15 -52.76
N TYR A 119 19.06 -26.48 -52.03
CA TYR A 119 19.04 -27.33 -50.84
C TYR A 119 19.59 -26.55 -49.64
N LEU A 120 18.74 -26.22 -48.68
CA LEU A 120 19.10 -25.44 -47.51
C LEU A 120 19.13 -26.31 -46.26
N THR A 121 20.31 -26.47 -45.66
CA THR A 121 20.44 -27.08 -44.33
C THR A 121 20.28 -26.00 -43.27
N VAL A 122 19.32 -26.14 -42.37
CA VAL A 122 19.11 -25.20 -41.25
C VAL A 122 19.54 -25.85 -39.95
N ARG A 123 20.37 -25.14 -39.17
CA ARG A 123 20.82 -25.56 -37.83
C ARG A 123 20.42 -24.52 -36.80
N THR A 124 20.05 -24.98 -35.61
CA THR A 124 19.70 -24.14 -34.45
C THR A 124 20.48 -24.60 -33.22
N ASN A 125 20.65 -23.71 -32.25
CA ASN A 125 21.12 -24.05 -30.89
C ASN A 125 20.00 -24.66 -30.00
N VAL A 126 18.76 -24.68 -30.49
CA VAL A 126 17.58 -25.21 -29.79
C VAL A 126 17.01 -26.37 -30.60
N ASP A 127 17.02 -27.57 -30.03
CA ASP A 127 16.34 -28.75 -30.61
C ASP A 127 14.81 -28.60 -30.49
N GLY A 128 14.08 -29.12 -31.47
CA GLY A 128 12.62 -28.99 -31.53
C GLY A 128 12.12 -27.60 -31.95
N ALA A 129 13.00 -26.69 -32.36
CA ALA A 129 12.57 -25.40 -32.89
C ALA A 129 11.79 -25.57 -34.20
N THR A 130 10.67 -24.86 -34.33
CA THR A 130 9.85 -24.82 -35.55
C THR A 130 10.52 -23.93 -36.59
N LEU A 131 10.69 -24.46 -37.80
CA LEU A 131 11.20 -23.73 -38.95
C LEU A 131 10.06 -23.34 -39.88
N SER A 132 10.08 -22.09 -40.34
CA SER A 132 9.18 -21.58 -41.35
C SER A 132 9.92 -21.09 -42.60
N VAL A 133 9.27 -21.23 -43.76
CA VAL A 133 9.72 -20.69 -45.04
C VAL A 133 8.60 -19.79 -45.54
N ASP A 134 8.92 -18.53 -45.80
CA ASP A 134 7.98 -17.50 -46.28
C ASP A 134 6.72 -17.39 -45.40
N GLY A 135 6.89 -17.66 -44.10
CA GLY A 135 5.84 -17.59 -43.09
C GLY A 135 5.01 -18.86 -42.89
N VAL A 136 5.29 -19.93 -43.65
CA VAL A 136 4.64 -21.24 -43.48
C VAL A 136 5.55 -22.18 -42.71
N ASP A 137 5.04 -22.82 -41.67
CA ASP A 137 5.79 -23.83 -40.90
C ASP A 137 6.01 -25.09 -41.75
N VAL A 138 7.27 -25.47 -41.96
CA VAL A 138 7.64 -26.57 -42.89
C VAL A 138 8.35 -27.73 -42.21
N ALA A 139 9.03 -27.50 -41.07
CA ALA A 139 9.83 -28.52 -40.42
C ALA A 139 10.14 -28.19 -38.95
N THR A 140 10.72 -29.14 -38.24
CA THR A 140 11.30 -28.94 -36.90
C THR A 140 12.76 -29.39 -36.87
N THR A 141 13.55 -28.77 -36.01
CA THR A 141 14.98 -29.11 -35.85
C THR A 141 15.20 -30.27 -34.88
N PRO A 142 16.27 -31.07 -35.05
CA PRO A 142 17.22 -31.05 -36.16
C PRO A 142 16.63 -31.63 -37.45
N LEU A 143 17.00 -31.07 -38.60
CA LEU A 143 16.56 -31.58 -39.91
C LEU A 143 17.29 -32.90 -40.26
N SER A 144 16.54 -33.91 -40.69
CA SER A 144 17.11 -35.16 -41.23
C SER A 144 17.59 -35.01 -42.68
N GLU A 145 16.98 -34.11 -43.45
CA GLU A 145 17.34 -33.79 -44.83
C GLU A 145 17.28 -32.26 -45.07
N PRO A 146 18.07 -31.71 -46.02
CA PRO A 146 17.97 -30.29 -46.37
C PRO A 146 16.59 -29.91 -46.92
N LEU A 147 16.15 -28.69 -46.61
CA LEU A 147 14.95 -28.11 -47.20
C LEU A 147 15.16 -27.88 -48.71
N ARG A 148 14.24 -28.37 -49.53
CA ARG A 148 14.22 -28.11 -50.98
C ARG A 148 13.43 -26.83 -51.24
N LEU A 149 14.09 -25.83 -51.79
CA LEU A 149 13.50 -24.52 -52.07
C LEU A 149 13.67 -24.18 -53.54
N ALA A 150 12.74 -23.40 -54.11
CA ALA A 150 12.93 -22.88 -55.45
C ALA A 150 14.10 -21.89 -55.47
N ALA A 151 14.73 -21.70 -56.63
CA ALA A 151 15.71 -20.64 -56.81
C ALA A 151 15.01 -19.28 -56.70
N GLY A 152 15.54 -18.38 -55.87
CA GLY A 152 14.91 -17.11 -55.55
C GLY A 152 15.24 -16.60 -54.16
N GLU A 153 14.50 -15.58 -53.72
CA GLU A 153 14.57 -15.06 -52.36
C GLU A 153 13.55 -15.75 -51.47
N HIS A 154 14.00 -16.19 -50.30
CA HIS A 154 13.17 -16.83 -49.29
C HIS A 154 13.43 -16.22 -47.92
N THR A 155 12.39 -16.08 -47.11
CA THR A 155 12.50 -15.73 -45.69
C THR A 155 12.41 -16.97 -44.84
N ILE A 156 13.51 -17.34 -44.19
CA ILE A 156 13.58 -18.49 -43.29
C ILE A 156 13.38 -18.00 -41.87
N GLY A 157 12.42 -18.57 -41.15
CA GLY A 157 12.16 -18.30 -39.75
C GLY A 157 12.50 -19.50 -38.86
N ALA A 158 12.94 -19.22 -37.64
CA ALA A 158 13.15 -20.22 -36.60
C ALA A 158 12.53 -19.74 -35.27
N ARG A 159 11.75 -20.60 -34.62
CA ARG A 159 11.09 -20.32 -33.34
C ARG A 159 11.29 -21.49 -32.38
N GLY A 160 11.95 -21.23 -31.26
CA GLY A 160 12.12 -22.16 -30.13
C GLY A 160 11.21 -21.77 -28.96
N ALA A 161 10.90 -22.73 -28.08
CA ALA A 161 10.21 -22.43 -26.83
C ALA A 161 11.14 -21.61 -25.90
N GLY A 162 10.63 -20.53 -25.29
CA GLY A 162 11.42 -19.68 -24.38
C GLY A 162 12.52 -18.84 -25.05
N HIS A 163 12.51 -18.72 -26.38
CA HIS A 163 13.51 -17.97 -27.15
C HIS A 163 12.85 -16.99 -28.11
N ASP A 164 13.53 -15.88 -28.39
CA ASP A 164 13.08 -14.91 -29.39
C ASP A 164 13.10 -15.54 -30.78
N ALA A 165 12.00 -15.35 -31.53
CA ALA A 165 11.92 -15.82 -32.90
C ALA A 165 12.87 -15.02 -33.80
N SER A 166 13.60 -15.72 -34.67
CA SER A 166 14.54 -15.10 -35.61
C SER A 166 14.12 -15.38 -37.04
N ARG A 167 14.34 -14.41 -37.94
CA ARG A 167 14.08 -14.56 -39.38
C ARG A 167 15.27 -14.03 -40.18
N ARG A 168 15.57 -14.68 -41.30
CA ARG A 168 16.62 -14.27 -42.23
C ARG A 168 16.17 -14.44 -43.67
N ALA A 169 16.41 -13.41 -44.49
CA ALA A 169 16.26 -13.52 -45.93
C ALA A 169 17.51 -14.20 -46.51
N VAL A 170 17.29 -15.18 -47.39
CA VAL A 170 18.35 -15.87 -48.15
C VAL A 170 18.02 -15.77 -49.63
N ARG A 171 19.04 -15.66 -50.47
CA ARG A 171 18.90 -15.70 -51.93
C ARG A 171 19.63 -16.93 -52.43
N LEU A 172 18.88 -17.89 -52.97
CA LEU A 172 19.37 -19.19 -53.38
C LEU A 172 19.34 -19.30 -54.91
N ALA A 173 20.45 -19.69 -55.52
CA ALA A 173 20.49 -20.12 -56.91
C ALA A 173 20.14 -21.61 -57.04
N GLY A 174 19.69 -22.00 -58.24
CA GLY A 174 19.37 -23.40 -58.51
C GLY A 174 20.60 -24.30 -58.40
N GLY A 175 20.46 -25.41 -57.68
CA GLY A 175 21.54 -26.35 -57.39
C GLY A 175 22.36 -26.01 -56.14
N ASP A 176 22.16 -24.84 -55.53
CA ASP A 176 22.90 -24.42 -54.34
C ASP A 176 22.70 -25.39 -53.17
N ARG A 177 23.75 -25.54 -52.37
CA ARG A 177 23.76 -26.30 -51.12
C ARG A 177 24.28 -25.40 -50.03
N GLU A 178 23.38 -24.72 -49.34
CA GLU A 178 23.72 -23.75 -48.30
C GLU A 178 23.44 -24.29 -46.90
N THR A 179 24.14 -23.74 -45.91
CA THR A 179 23.86 -23.98 -44.50
C THR A 179 23.57 -22.66 -43.80
N LEU A 180 22.38 -22.55 -43.20
CA LEU A 180 21.95 -21.41 -42.41
C LEU A 180 21.90 -21.78 -40.94
N VAL A 181 22.59 -21.01 -40.10
CA VAL A 181 22.63 -21.23 -38.65
C VAL A 181 21.86 -20.13 -37.93
N PHE A 182 20.90 -20.53 -37.09
CA PHE A 182 20.19 -19.68 -36.16
C PHE A 182 20.70 -19.90 -34.73
N GLU A 183 21.27 -18.85 -34.15
CA GLU A 183 21.53 -18.77 -32.72
C GLU A 183 20.33 -18.04 -32.09
N LEU A 184 19.37 -18.80 -31.58
CA LEU A 184 18.20 -18.24 -30.92
C LEU A 184 18.60 -17.72 -29.52
N VAL A 185 18.18 -16.50 -29.22
CA VAL A 185 18.45 -15.85 -27.94
C VAL A 185 17.33 -16.24 -26.97
N PRO A 186 17.64 -16.73 -25.76
CA PRO A 186 16.63 -16.92 -24.73
C PRO A 186 15.90 -15.61 -24.50
N ILE A 187 14.57 -15.65 -24.41
CA ILE A 187 13.81 -14.48 -23.95
C ILE A 187 14.32 -14.21 -22.54
N VAL A 188 15.00 -13.09 -22.33
CA VAL A 188 15.56 -12.75 -21.02
C VAL A 188 14.38 -12.64 -20.07
N SER A 189 14.31 -13.62 -19.19
CA SER A 189 13.23 -13.93 -18.25
C SER A 189 12.63 -12.65 -17.71
N ALA A 190 11.34 -12.45 -17.95
CA ALA A 190 10.67 -11.23 -17.55
C ALA A 190 10.91 -11.03 -16.05
N ARG A 191 11.48 -9.88 -15.65
CA ARG A 191 11.77 -9.63 -14.24
C ARG A 191 10.49 -9.20 -13.52
N GLY A 192 10.23 -9.78 -12.37
CA GLY A 192 9.33 -9.18 -11.40
C GLY A 192 10.09 -8.29 -10.43
N THR A 193 9.36 -7.73 -9.47
CA THR A 193 9.90 -6.85 -8.43
C THR A 193 9.50 -7.39 -7.06
N LEU A 194 10.47 -7.64 -6.18
CA LEU A 194 10.21 -8.01 -4.80
C LEU A 194 10.26 -6.76 -3.91
N ARG A 195 9.21 -6.55 -3.12
CA ARG A 195 9.18 -5.57 -2.03
C ARG A 195 9.20 -6.32 -0.71
N ILE A 196 10.25 -6.11 0.07
CA ILE A 196 10.40 -6.77 1.37
C ILE A 196 9.98 -5.79 2.46
N GLU A 197 9.01 -6.19 3.26
CA GLU A 197 8.53 -5.44 4.41
C GLU A 197 8.86 -6.21 5.68
N SER A 198 9.27 -5.52 6.74
CA SER A 198 9.45 -6.13 8.05
C SER A 198 9.19 -5.09 9.13
N ARG A 199 8.51 -5.50 10.19
CA ARG A 199 8.30 -4.67 11.37
C ARG A 199 9.53 -4.63 12.29
N VAL A 200 10.41 -5.60 12.12
CA VAL A 200 11.66 -5.75 12.86
C VAL A 200 12.79 -5.05 12.08
N PRO A 201 13.51 -4.10 12.67
CA PRO A 201 14.63 -3.43 12.01
C PRO A 201 15.89 -4.32 11.99
N ASP A 202 16.83 -4.00 11.11
CA ASP A 202 18.15 -4.63 10.97
C ASP A 202 18.13 -6.14 10.66
N VAL A 203 17.02 -6.65 10.10
CA VAL A 203 16.93 -8.03 9.62
C VAL A 203 17.74 -8.15 8.34
N GLU A 204 18.77 -8.97 8.34
CA GLU A 204 19.55 -9.30 7.15
C GLU A 204 18.71 -10.16 6.21
N VAL A 205 18.50 -9.66 5.00
CA VAL A 205 17.73 -10.33 3.97
C VAL A 205 18.68 -10.84 2.90
N SER A 206 18.52 -12.11 2.54
CA SER A 206 19.21 -12.74 1.42
C SER A 206 18.20 -13.33 0.44
N LEU A 207 18.49 -13.19 -0.85
CA LEU A 207 17.72 -13.72 -1.97
C LEU A 207 18.60 -14.72 -2.71
N ASP A 208 18.15 -15.97 -2.79
CA ASP A 208 18.88 -17.10 -3.41
C ASP A 208 20.32 -17.27 -2.88
N GLY A 209 20.51 -16.96 -1.59
CA GLY A 209 21.80 -17.04 -0.90
C GLY A 209 22.67 -15.78 -1.01
N GLN A 210 22.29 -14.78 -1.80
CA GLN A 210 22.98 -13.50 -1.88
C GLN A 210 22.34 -12.48 -0.93
N VAL A 211 23.13 -11.86 -0.04
CA VAL A 211 22.65 -10.78 0.85
C VAL A 211 22.27 -9.56 0.02
N VAL A 212 21.02 -9.14 0.13
CA VAL A 212 20.46 -7.98 -0.60
C VAL A 212 20.44 -6.71 0.26
N GLY A 213 20.46 -6.85 1.59
CA GLY A 213 20.52 -5.71 2.51
C GLY A 213 19.94 -6.03 3.89
N ARG A 214 19.64 -4.98 4.65
CA ARG A 214 18.99 -5.06 5.97
C ARG A 214 17.71 -4.23 6.02
N THR A 215 16.71 -4.68 6.78
CA THR A 215 15.43 -3.97 6.89
C THR A 215 15.55 -2.67 7.71
N PRO A 216 14.79 -1.62 7.36
CA PRO A 216 13.96 -1.49 6.16
C PRO A 216 14.80 -1.31 4.90
N LEU A 217 14.45 -2.00 3.81
CA LEU A 217 15.11 -1.82 2.53
C LEU A 217 14.61 -0.52 1.87
N ALA A 218 15.53 0.32 1.40
CA ALA A 218 15.19 1.60 0.75
C ALA A 218 14.60 1.42 -0.66
N THR A 219 14.85 0.27 -1.31
CA THR A 219 14.43 -0.01 -2.68
C THR A 219 13.86 -1.41 -2.81
N THR A 220 13.03 -1.60 -3.82
CA THR A 220 12.60 -2.93 -4.25
C THR A 220 13.74 -3.68 -4.95
N ILE A 221 13.60 -5.00 -5.08
CA ILE A 221 14.62 -5.90 -5.63
C ILE A 221 14.11 -6.48 -6.96
N PRO A 222 14.64 -6.01 -8.12
CA PRO A 222 14.34 -6.60 -9.41
C PRO A 222 14.87 -8.04 -9.45
N THR A 223 13.97 -8.99 -9.67
CA THR A 223 14.28 -10.42 -9.54
C THR A 223 13.78 -11.12 -10.81
N PRO A 224 14.53 -12.09 -11.37
CA PRO A 224 14.03 -12.90 -12.49
C PRO A 224 12.64 -13.49 -12.19
N GLU A 225 11.86 -13.82 -13.21
CA GLU A 225 10.71 -14.69 -13.01
C GLU A 225 11.17 -16.10 -12.60
N GLY A 226 10.33 -16.78 -11.84
CA GLY A 226 10.60 -18.11 -11.31
C GLY A 226 10.47 -18.16 -9.79
N ASP A 227 10.87 -19.29 -9.21
CA ASP A 227 10.83 -19.52 -7.78
C ASP A 227 12.15 -19.07 -7.14
N HIS A 228 12.02 -18.28 -6.08
CA HIS A 228 13.13 -17.72 -5.34
C HIS A 228 13.00 -18.03 -3.86
N VAL A 229 14.14 -18.09 -3.17
CA VAL A 229 14.19 -18.30 -1.73
C VAL A 229 14.69 -17.04 -1.06
N ILE A 230 13.86 -16.48 -0.20
CA ILE A 230 14.23 -15.40 0.71
C ILE A 230 14.59 -16.01 2.05
N VAL A 231 15.77 -15.68 2.58
CA VAL A 231 16.18 -16.03 3.93
C VAL A 231 16.43 -14.75 4.73
N ALA A 232 15.73 -14.63 5.85
CA ALA A 232 15.79 -13.50 6.77
C ALA A 232 16.45 -13.93 8.08
N ARG A 233 17.50 -13.21 8.50
CA ARG A 233 18.30 -13.49 9.70
C ARG A 233 18.48 -12.26 10.56
N ARG A 234 18.30 -12.42 11.86
CA ARG A 234 18.66 -11.44 12.88
C ARG A 234 18.98 -12.16 14.18
N GLU A 235 20.03 -11.75 14.86
CA GLU A 235 20.37 -12.31 16.18
C GLU A 235 19.22 -12.13 17.17
N GLY A 236 18.94 -13.16 17.98
CA GLY A 236 17.80 -13.19 18.90
C GLY A 236 16.44 -13.46 18.24
N TYR A 237 16.40 -13.66 16.91
CA TYR A 237 15.22 -14.09 16.17
C TYR A 237 15.47 -15.44 15.48
N ARG A 238 14.40 -16.22 15.28
CA ARG A 238 14.47 -17.44 14.47
C ARG A 238 14.68 -17.08 13.01
N GLU A 239 15.59 -17.80 12.34
CA GLU A 239 15.75 -17.68 10.89
C GLU A 239 14.43 -18.01 10.19
N ARG A 240 14.05 -17.17 9.23
CA ARG A 240 12.85 -17.38 8.42
C ARG A 240 13.25 -17.61 6.97
N ARG A 241 12.78 -18.74 6.41
CA ARG A 241 12.95 -19.10 5.00
C ARG A 241 11.59 -19.05 4.31
N ILE A 242 11.49 -18.29 3.23
CA ILE A 242 10.26 -18.08 2.47
C ILE A 242 10.54 -18.39 1.00
N GLU A 243 9.71 -19.25 0.42
CA GLU A 243 9.71 -19.51 -1.02
C GLU A 243 8.70 -18.57 -1.69
N VAL A 244 9.12 -17.89 -2.75
CA VAL A 244 8.30 -16.95 -3.49
C VAL A 244 8.39 -17.23 -4.98
N SER A 245 7.24 -17.42 -5.63
CA SER A 245 7.16 -17.50 -7.09
C SER A 245 6.87 -16.13 -7.66
N LEU A 246 7.69 -15.68 -8.60
CA LEU A 246 7.62 -14.37 -9.20
C LEU A 246 7.33 -14.48 -10.70
N GLN A 247 6.43 -13.63 -11.19
CA GLN A 247 6.07 -13.56 -12.60
C GLN A 247 6.65 -12.28 -13.21
N GLY A 248 6.92 -12.33 -14.50
CA GLY A 248 7.37 -11.18 -15.28
C GLY A 248 6.49 -9.94 -15.12
N GLY A 249 7.10 -8.79 -14.82
CA GLY A 249 6.40 -7.51 -14.67
C GLY A 249 5.53 -7.38 -13.41
N ALA A 250 5.38 -8.43 -12.61
CA ALA A 250 4.62 -8.39 -11.37
C ALA A 250 5.44 -7.81 -10.21
N GLU A 251 4.80 -7.02 -9.35
CA GLU A 251 5.34 -6.69 -8.03
C GLU A 251 4.77 -7.65 -6.99
N ARG A 252 5.66 -8.23 -6.17
CA ARG A 252 5.29 -9.11 -5.06
C ARG A 252 5.81 -8.55 -3.75
N VAL A 253 4.89 -8.29 -2.83
CA VAL A 253 5.20 -7.88 -1.45
C VAL A 253 5.36 -9.13 -0.58
N VAL A 254 6.45 -9.19 0.18
CA VAL A 254 6.75 -10.25 1.15
C VAL A 254 6.93 -9.62 2.52
N ASP A 255 6.02 -9.93 3.44
CA ASP A 255 6.10 -9.52 4.84
C ASP A 255 6.94 -10.53 5.65
N LEU A 256 8.06 -10.07 6.18
CA LEU A 256 8.95 -10.81 7.07
C LEU A 256 8.49 -10.64 8.51
N ALA A 257 7.53 -11.48 8.91
CA ALA A 257 7.15 -11.65 10.30
C ALA A 257 8.23 -12.44 11.06
N MET A 258 9.13 -11.76 11.73
CA MET A 258 10.20 -12.41 12.49
C MET A 258 9.69 -12.84 13.87
N GLU A 259 10.01 -14.06 14.27
CA GLU A 259 9.69 -14.58 15.61
C GLU A 259 10.94 -14.49 16.49
N ALA A 260 10.81 -13.91 17.69
CA ALA A 260 11.89 -13.93 18.67
C ALA A 260 12.25 -15.39 19.00
N SER A 261 13.54 -15.70 18.97
CA SER A 261 14.01 -17.00 19.45
C SER A 261 13.94 -17.00 20.97
N GLU A 262 13.52 -18.11 21.57
CA GLU A 262 13.67 -18.36 23.01
C GLU A 262 15.16 -18.59 23.35
N ALA A 263 16.01 -17.60 23.06
CA ALA A 263 17.45 -17.68 23.20
C ALA A 263 17.92 -17.10 24.54
N ASP A 264 19.09 -17.60 24.96
CA ASP A 264 19.80 -17.35 26.20
C ASP A 264 19.72 -15.88 26.66
N THR A 265 19.57 -15.68 27.98
CA THR A 265 19.56 -14.37 28.64
C THR A 265 20.67 -13.43 28.16
N ALA A 266 21.82 -13.98 27.75
CA ALA A 266 22.95 -13.25 27.20
C ALA A 266 22.66 -12.48 25.89
N SER A 267 21.66 -12.90 25.12
CA SER A 267 21.26 -12.31 23.82
C SER A 267 20.05 -11.37 23.90
N THR A 268 19.53 -11.15 25.12
CA THR A 268 18.36 -10.31 25.39
C THR A 268 18.71 -9.17 26.33
N GLY A 269 18.04 -8.03 26.19
CA GLY A 269 18.07 -6.92 27.15
C GLY A 269 16.70 -6.61 27.73
N LEU A 270 16.66 -5.58 28.56
CA LEU A 270 15.43 -5.15 29.24
C LEU A 270 15.10 -3.69 28.91
N LEU A 271 13.96 -3.46 28.26
CA LEU A 271 13.42 -2.13 28.01
C LEU A 271 12.47 -1.72 29.13
N ARG A 272 12.78 -0.62 29.83
CA ARG A 272 11.87 0.04 30.78
C ARG A 272 11.34 1.32 30.16
N LEU A 273 10.01 1.42 30.08
CA LEU A 273 9.34 2.62 29.59
C LEU A 273 8.83 3.43 30.76
N ARG A 274 9.26 4.69 30.85
CA ARG A 274 8.71 5.66 31.79
C ARG A 274 7.56 6.39 31.11
N LEU A 275 6.35 5.88 31.32
CA LEU A 275 5.11 6.44 30.76
C LEU A 275 4.38 7.28 31.81
N PRO A 276 3.59 8.29 31.39
CA PRO A 276 2.71 9.01 32.31
C PRO A 276 1.62 8.07 32.87
N ASP A 277 1.00 8.49 33.97
CA ASP A 277 -0.10 7.77 34.62
C ASP A 277 -1.40 7.89 33.81
N ALA A 278 -1.45 7.17 32.68
CA ALA A 278 -2.56 7.15 31.74
C ALA A 278 -2.63 5.78 31.04
N PRO A 279 -3.82 5.36 30.57
CA PRO A 279 -3.94 4.17 29.73
C PRO A 279 -3.03 4.27 28.50
N ALA A 280 -2.25 3.22 28.27
CA ALA A 280 -1.27 3.14 27.18
C ALA A 280 -1.35 1.79 26.47
N LEU A 281 -1.33 1.83 25.14
CA LEU A 281 -1.07 0.67 24.30
C LEU A 281 0.36 0.80 23.77
N VAL A 282 1.17 -0.23 23.99
CA VAL A 282 2.56 -0.30 23.54
C VAL A 282 2.65 -1.44 22.54
N HIS A 283 3.19 -1.16 21.35
CA HIS A 283 3.59 -2.20 20.43
C HIS A 283 5.10 -2.15 20.25
N VAL A 284 5.73 -3.32 20.32
CA VAL A 284 7.16 -3.49 20.06
C VAL A 284 7.30 -4.35 18.82
N ASP A 285 7.97 -3.82 17.80
CA ASP A 285 8.08 -4.42 16.47
C ASP A 285 6.70 -4.84 15.88
N GLY A 286 5.67 -4.05 16.20
CA GLY A 286 4.29 -4.28 15.78
C GLY A 286 3.51 -5.30 16.62
N GLU A 287 4.13 -5.94 17.61
CA GLU A 287 3.46 -6.86 18.53
C GLU A 287 2.95 -6.13 19.79
N PRO A 288 1.66 -6.26 20.14
CA PRO A 288 1.10 -5.62 21.33
C PRO A 288 1.75 -6.19 22.59
N THR A 289 2.33 -5.31 23.39
CA THR A 289 3.11 -5.65 24.57
C THR A 289 2.58 -4.91 25.79
N ILE A 290 2.42 -5.61 26.90
CA ILE A 290 2.02 -4.99 28.17
C ILE A 290 3.29 -4.66 28.96
N PRO A 291 3.64 -3.37 29.16
CA PRO A 291 4.77 -3.01 29.99
C PRO A 291 4.52 -3.44 31.44
N THR A 292 5.50 -4.10 32.05
CA THR A 292 5.47 -4.48 33.47
C THR A 292 6.47 -3.65 34.26
N ALA A 293 6.33 -3.60 35.59
CA ALA A 293 7.33 -2.95 36.46
C ALA A 293 8.73 -3.58 36.33
N ALA A 294 8.82 -4.84 35.91
CA ALA A 294 10.08 -5.50 35.66
C ALA A 294 10.74 -5.05 34.34
N GLY A 295 10.00 -4.41 33.43
CA GLY A 295 10.42 -4.08 32.05
C GLY A 295 9.97 -5.12 31.02
N ILE A 296 10.23 -4.83 29.75
CA ILE A 296 9.95 -5.69 28.60
C ILE A 296 11.26 -6.35 28.18
N ARG A 297 11.31 -7.68 28.20
CA ARG A 297 12.49 -8.41 27.71
C ARG A 297 12.44 -8.52 26.20
N LEU A 298 13.49 -8.09 25.53
CA LEU A 298 13.59 -8.07 24.07
C LEU A 298 14.96 -8.64 23.64
N PRO A 299 15.07 -9.21 22.44
CA PRO A 299 16.37 -9.43 21.79
C PRO A 299 17.25 -8.18 21.85
N ALA A 300 18.57 -8.32 21.81
CA ALA A 300 19.44 -7.16 21.70
C ALA A 300 19.32 -6.49 20.32
N GLY A 301 19.60 -5.19 20.28
CA GLY A 301 19.63 -4.38 19.06
C GLY A 301 18.43 -3.43 18.93
N ARG A 302 18.16 -2.98 17.71
CA ARG A 302 17.13 -1.96 17.47
C ARG A 302 15.73 -2.56 17.49
N HIS A 303 14.78 -1.83 18.05
CA HIS A 303 13.36 -2.18 18.09
C HIS A 303 12.51 -0.97 17.73
N ARG A 304 11.43 -1.21 17.01
CA ARG A 304 10.43 -0.17 16.70
C ARG A 304 9.42 -0.14 17.84
N LEU A 305 9.21 1.04 18.42
CA LEU A 305 8.23 1.29 19.46
C LEU A 305 7.09 2.12 18.88
N GLN A 306 5.86 1.67 19.07
CA GLN A 306 4.65 2.43 18.80
C GLN A 306 3.87 2.58 20.10
N LEU A 307 3.59 3.82 20.47
CA LEU A 307 2.98 4.19 21.74
C LEU A 307 1.71 4.98 21.46
N GLU A 308 0.59 4.46 21.94
CA GLU A 308 -0.70 5.16 21.96
C GLU A 308 -1.08 5.37 23.41
N VAL A 309 -0.87 6.58 23.91
CA VAL A 309 -1.19 6.96 25.28
C VAL A 309 -2.37 7.90 25.26
N ALA A 310 -3.33 7.72 26.18
CA ALA A 310 -4.55 8.52 26.22
C ALA A 310 -4.22 10.03 26.24
N GLU A 311 -4.93 10.80 25.41
CA GLU A 311 -4.74 12.26 25.24
C GLU A 311 -3.36 12.69 24.73
N ARG A 312 -2.53 11.75 24.24
CA ARG A 312 -1.26 12.02 23.57
C ARG A 312 -1.36 11.89 22.07
N GLU A 313 -0.48 12.57 21.37
CA GLU A 313 -0.19 12.21 19.98
C GLU A 313 0.46 10.82 19.92
N PRO A 314 0.04 9.95 18.99
CA PRO A 314 0.70 8.67 18.75
C PRO A 314 2.18 8.88 18.47
N LEU A 315 3.04 8.17 19.19
CA LEU A 315 4.48 8.28 19.04
C LEU A 315 5.04 6.98 18.46
N GLU A 316 5.75 7.11 17.35
CA GLU A 316 6.56 6.05 16.78
C GLU A 316 8.04 6.41 16.84
N THR A 317 8.86 5.52 17.39
CA THR A 317 10.31 5.74 17.52
C THR A 317 11.07 4.42 17.46
N THR A 318 12.40 4.48 17.41
CA THR A 318 13.27 3.30 17.53
C THR A 318 14.13 3.39 18.78
N VAL A 319 14.24 2.29 19.51
CA VAL A 319 15.14 2.15 20.67
C VAL A 319 16.21 1.10 20.38
N GLU A 320 17.41 1.30 20.91
CA GLU A 320 18.45 0.28 20.91
C GLU A 320 18.52 -0.39 22.28
N VAL A 321 18.25 -1.68 22.35
CA VAL A 321 18.23 -2.48 23.57
C VAL A 321 19.59 -3.19 23.71
N PRO A 322 20.39 -2.88 24.75
CA PRO A 322 21.68 -3.51 24.95
C PRO A 322 21.54 -4.97 25.41
N ALA A 323 22.46 -5.84 25.00
CA ALA A 323 22.48 -7.24 25.44
C ALA A 323 22.82 -7.34 26.94
N GLY A 324 22.05 -8.12 27.70
CA GLY A 324 22.26 -8.40 29.12
C GLY A 324 21.99 -7.23 30.08
N GLU A 325 21.70 -6.03 29.56
CA GLU A 325 21.52 -4.80 30.34
C GLU A 325 20.09 -4.26 30.25
N ALA A 326 19.76 -3.32 31.14
CA ALA A 326 18.49 -2.62 31.13
C ALA A 326 18.67 -1.18 30.60
N ILE A 327 17.80 -0.76 29.71
CA ILE A 327 17.69 0.62 29.25
C ILE A 327 16.35 1.21 29.73
N GLU A 328 16.40 2.41 30.27
CA GLU A 328 15.22 3.20 30.61
C GLU A 328 15.00 4.28 29.55
N VAL A 329 13.79 4.33 29.00
CA VAL A 329 13.40 5.29 27.97
C VAL A 329 12.21 6.09 28.47
N THR A 330 12.34 7.41 28.44
CA THR A 330 11.24 8.36 28.63
C THR A 330 10.82 8.90 27.26
N PRO A 331 9.70 8.42 26.68
CA PRO A 331 9.28 8.86 25.36
C PRO A 331 8.81 10.32 25.39
N ALA A 332 9.20 11.11 24.38
CA ALA A 332 8.86 12.53 24.28
C ALA A 332 7.41 12.75 23.80
N LEU A 333 6.45 12.27 24.58
CA LEU A 333 5.01 12.37 24.28
C LEU A 333 4.55 13.84 24.31
N GLN A 334 3.58 14.16 23.46
CA GLN A 334 2.95 15.48 23.38
C GLN A 334 1.44 15.35 23.59
N TRP A 335 0.80 16.39 24.13
CA TRP A 335 -0.66 16.46 24.18
C TRP A 335 -1.25 16.51 22.76
N THR A 336 -2.40 15.89 22.54
CA THR A 336 -3.20 16.21 21.35
C THR A 336 -3.63 17.70 21.38
N PRO A 337 -3.86 18.34 20.22
CA PRO A 337 -4.24 19.76 20.18
C PRO A 337 -5.43 20.11 21.09
N ASP A 338 -6.47 19.27 21.10
CA ASP A 338 -7.66 19.47 21.92
C ASP A 338 -7.35 19.31 23.42
N ALA A 339 -6.63 18.26 23.79
CA ALA A 339 -6.26 18.01 25.19
C ALA A 339 -5.33 19.08 25.74
N ARG A 340 -4.45 19.65 24.89
CA ARG A 340 -3.61 20.79 25.22
C ARG A 340 -4.44 22.05 25.42
N ALA A 341 -5.38 22.35 24.52
CA ALA A 341 -6.24 23.53 24.63
C ALA A 341 -7.09 23.54 25.91
N VAL A 342 -7.61 22.39 26.33
CA VAL A 342 -8.33 22.25 27.61
C VAL A 342 -7.43 22.59 28.81
N ARG A 343 -6.18 22.16 28.80
CA ARG A 343 -5.22 22.42 29.88
C ARG A 343 -4.74 23.87 29.91
N VAL A 344 -4.44 24.43 28.75
CA VAL A 344 -4.05 25.85 28.62
C VAL A 344 -5.20 26.74 29.10
N SER A 345 -6.43 26.50 28.64
CA SER A 345 -7.59 27.29 29.07
C SER A 345 -7.87 27.16 30.57
N ALA A 346 -7.71 25.96 31.16
CA ALA A 346 -7.83 25.78 32.60
C ALA A 346 -6.73 26.53 33.37
N ALA A 347 -5.49 26.52 32.87
CA ALA A 347 -4.37 27.24 33.47
C ALA A 347 -4.60 28.76 33.41
N ASP A 348 -5.01 29.29 32.26
CA ASP A 348 -5.28 30.71 32.07
C ASP A 348 -6.47 31.21 32.89
N ASN A 349 -7.54 30.41 33.00
CA ASN A 349 -8.65 30.73 33.89
C ASN A 349 -8.19 30.79 35.36
N ARG A 350 -7.36 29.84 35.80
CA ARG A 350 -6.79 29.83 37.14
C ARG A 350 -5.90 31.04 37.41
N ARG A 351 -5.06 31.44 36.44
CA ARG A 351 -4.24 32.66 36.53
C ARG A 351 -5.12 33.91 36.61
N THR A 352 -6.13 34.02 35.75
CA THR A 352 -7.04 35.17 35.70
C THR A 352 -7.82 35.34 37.00
N VAL A 353 -8.40 34.26 37.52
CA VAL A 353 -9.09 34.26 38.82
C VAL A 353 -8.11 34.59 39.95
N GLY A 354 -6.90 34.01 39.93
CA GLY A 354 -5.86 34.29 40.91
C GLY A 354 -5.48 35.77 40.98
N ILE A 355 -5.26 36.41 39.82
CA ILE A 355 -4.97 37.83 39.72
C ILE A 355 -6.15 38.68 40.22
N ALA A 356 -7.38 38.36 39.79
CA ALA A 356 -8.58 39.11 40.20
C ALA A 356 -8.80 39.08 41.71
N LEU A 357 -8.64 37.91 42.35
CA LEU A 357 -8.74 37.77 43.82
C LEU A 357 -7.59 38.49 44.53
N THR A 358 -6.38 38.46 43.98
CA THR A 358 -5.22 39.18 44.56
C THR A 358 -5.47 40.68 44.57
N VAL A 359 -5.91 41.25 43.45
CA VAL A 359 -6.19 42.68 43.32
C VAL A 359 -7.41 43.08 44.16
N GLY A 360 -8.50 42.32 44.09
CA GLY A 360 -9.72 42.60 44.85
C GLY A 360 -9.52 42.49 46.36
N GLY A 361 -8.84 41.43 46.82
CA GLY A 361 -8.48 41.26 48.23
C GLY A 361 -7.52 42.35 48.72
N GLY A 362 -6.55 42.74 47.91
CA GLY A 362 -5.64 43.85 48.20
C GLY A 362 -6.35 45.20 48.31
N ALA A 363 -7.33 45.47 47.44
CA ALA A 363 -8.14 46.68 47.53
C ALA A 363 -9.00 46.71 48.81
N ALA A 364 -9.61 45.58 49.18
CA ALA A 364 -10.38 45.46 50.43
C ALA A 364 -9.48 45.63 51.68
N LEU A 365 -8.26 45.09 51.63
CA LEU A 365 -7.25 45.32 52.66
C LEU A 365 -6.91 46.79 52.85
N LEU A 366 -6.63 47.50 51.76
CA LEU A 366 -6.28 48.92 51.81
C LEU A 366 -7.46 49.78 52.26
N ALA A 367 -8.68 49.48 51.78
CA ALA A 367 -9.88 50.20 52.16
C ALA A 367 -10.27 49.96 53.63
N GLY A 368 -10.28 48.71 54.09
CA GLY A 368 -10.55 48.39 55.49
C GLY A 368 -9.49 48.97 56.42
N GLY A 369 -8.21 48.87 56.05
CA GLY A 369 -7.09 49.41 56.82
C GLY A 369 -7.11 50.94 56.91
N SER A 370 -7.43 51.65 55.84
CA SER A 370 -7.50 53.12 55.85
C SER A 370 -8.68 53.63 56.69
N ILE A 371 -9.85 52.97 56.61
CA ILE A 371 -11.00 53.30 57.46
C ILE A 371 -10.68 53.01 58.93
N LEU A 372 -10.01 51.90 59.25
CA LEU A 372 -9.54 51.61 60.61
C LEU A 372 -8.65 52.71 61.16
N LEU A 373 -7.63 53.13 60.39
CA LEU A 373 -6.70 54.18 60.81
C LEU A 373 -7.41 55.52 61.04
N TRP A 374 -8.36 55.87 60.18
CA TRP A 374 -9.15 57.09 60.33
C TRP A 374 -10.08 57.03 61.55
N ASN A 375 -10.75 55.89 61.77
CA ASN A 375 -11.68 55.70 62.89
C ASN A 375 -10.95 55.68 64.25
N GLU A 376 -9.75 55.12 64.33
CA GLU A 376 -8.96 55.13 65.58
C GLU A 376 -8.60 56.56 66.00
N GLY A 377 -8.33 57.46 65.05
CA GLY A 377 -8.12 58.88 65.34
C GLY A 377 -9.35 59.55 65.95
N ARG A 378 -10.55 59.26 65.43
CA ARG A 378 -11.81 59.79 65.97
C ARG A 378 -12.18 59.24 67.34
N ILE A 379 -11.95 57.94 67.56
CA ILE A 379 -12.15 57.34 68.89
C ILE A 379 -11.30 58.06 69.93
N GLY A 380 -10.03 58.37 69.60
CA GLY A 380 -9.16 59.14 70.50
C GLY A 380 -9.72 60.51 70.85
N ASP A 381 -10.18 61.27 69.85
CA ASP A 381 -10.79 62.59 70.06
C ASP A 381 -12.07 62.50 70.93
N THR A 382 -12.94 61.53 70.66
CA THR A 382 -14.18 61.29 71.44
C THR A 382 -13.86 60.87 72.88
N ASP A 383 -12.89 59.98 73.08
CA ASP A 383 -12.44 59.54 74.41
C ASP A 383 -11.86 60.71 75.22
N ASP A 384 -11.04 61.57 74.60
CA ASP A 384 -10.51 62.77 75.23
C ASP A 384 -11.64 63.73 75.65
N ARG A 385 -12.67 63.90 74.81
CA ARG A 385 -13.84 64.73 75.12
C ARG A 385 -14.71 64.14 76.23
N VAL A 386 -14.91 62.82 76.25
CA VAL A 386 -15.63 62.12 77.34
C VAL A 386 -14.89 62.33 78.66
N VAL A 387 -13.57 62.23 78.67
CA VAL A 387 -12.74 62.47 79.87
C VAL A 387 -12.86 63.93 80.33
N GLU A 388 -12.87 64.89 79.40
CA GLU A 388 -13.08 66.31 79.72
C GLU A 388 -14.48 66.57 80.29
N LEU A 389 -15.52 66.02 79.65
CA LEU A 389 -16.91 66.18 80.07
C LEU A 389 -17.17 65.58 81.46
N ASN A 390 -16.60 64.42 81.76
CA ASN A 390 -16.68 63.81 83.09
C ASN A 390 -16.08 64.70 84.18
N ARG A 391 -14.97 65.41 83.90
CA ARG A 391 -14.39 66.37 84.84
C ARG A 391 -15.29 67.57 85.07
N LEU A 392 -16.00 68.05 84.04
CA LEU A 392 -16.94 69.17 84.15
C LEU A 392 -18.18 68.77 84.98
N ILE A 393 -18.74 67.60 84.72
CA ILE A 393 -19.87 67.02 85.48
C ILE A 393 -19.51 66.88 86.97
N GLU A 394 -18.29 66.42 87.28
CA GLU A 394 -17.80 66.30 88.66
C GLU A 394 -17.58 67.68 89.32
N ALA A 395 -17.07 68.65 88.57
CA ALA A 395 -16.81 70.00 89.07
C ALA A 395 -18.09 70.80 89.39
N ASP A 396 -19.17 70.58 88.64
CA ASP A 396 -20.46 71.28 88.83
C ASP A 396 -21.43 70.53 89.77
N GLU A 397 -20.97 69.44 90.41
CA GLU A 397 -21.75 68.59 91.31
C GLU A 397 -23.09 68.07 90.71
N CYS A 398 -23.13 67.78 89.40
CA CYS A 398 -24.36 67.37 88.69
C CYS A 398 -25.03 66.10 89.26
N ASP A 399 -24.30 65.25 89.97
CA ASP A 399 -24.84 64.09 90.70
C ASP A 399 -25.75 64.49 91.88
N ARG A 400 -25.57 65.69 92.45
CA ARG A 400 -26.35 66.18 93.60
C ARG A 400 -27.51 67.09 93.19
N ASN A 401 -27.34 67.90 92.13
CA ASN A 401 -28.34 68.88 91.69
C ASN A 401 -28.50 68.88 90.15
N PRO A 402 -29.23 67.92 89.58
CA PRO A 402 -29.21 67.64 88.14
C PRO A 402 -29.96 68.66 87.25
N GLU A 403 -30.77 69.55 87.83
CA GLU A 403 -31.55 70.56 87.08
C GLU A 403 -30.90 71.97 87.10
N ASP A 404 -29.81 72.14 87.85
CA ASP A 404 -29.12 73.41 87.99
C ASP A 404 -27.96 73.54 86.99
N GLY A 405 -27.62 74.79 86.65
CA GLY A 405 -26.45 75.11 85.84
C GLY A 405 -26.49 74.53 84.42
N ASP A 406 -25.35 74.04 83.95
CA ASP A 406 -25.18 73.45 82.62
C ASP A 406 -25.38 71.92 82.62
N CYS A 407 -25.73 71.32 83.76
CA CYS A 407 -25.85 69.86 83.93
C CYS A 407 -26.76 69.15 82.89
N PRO A 408 -27.95 69.66 82.53
CA PRO A 408 -28.77 69.04 81.48
C PRO A 408 -28.08 69.02 80.11
N ALA A 409 -27.26 70.04 79.81
CA ALA A 409 -26.51 70.11 78.56
C ALA A 409 -25.36 69.08 78.55
N TYR A 410 -24.66 68.89 79.67
CA TYR A 410 -23.61 67.88 79.80
C TYR A 410 -24.14 66.46 79.70
N VAL A 411 -25.31 66.16 80.29
CA VAL A 411 -25.96 64.85 80.16
C VAL A 411 -26.36 64.58 78.70
N ALA A 412 -26.97 65.55 78.03
CA ALA A 412 -27.33 65.43 76.61
C ALA A 412 -26.09 65.24 75.70
N GLU A 413 -24.98 65.93 75.99
CA GLU A 413 -23.71 65.74 75.28
C GLU A 413 -23.13 64.34 75.54
N GLY A 414 -23.20 63.84 76.78
CA GLY A 414 -22.75 62.49 77.15
C GLY A 414 -23.53 61.37 76.48
N GLU A 415 -24.86 61.50 76.38
CA GLU A 415 -25.70 60.55 75.63
C GLU A 415 -25.32 60.53 74.15
N ALA A 416 -25.10 61.71 73.54
CA ALA A 416 -24.65 61.82 72.16
C ALA A 416 -23.25 61.21 71.93
N LEU A 417 -22.32 61.40 72.88
CA LEU A 417 -20.98 60.78 72.82
C LEU A 417 -21.03 59.26 72.97
N THR A 418 -21.94 58.72 73.79
CA THR A 418 -22.14 57.27 73.95
C THR A 418 -22.69 56.65 72.67
N GLU A 419 -23.67 57.30 72.02
CA GLU A 419 -24.19 56.86 70.73
C GLU A 419 -23.10 56.89 69.63
N ASP A 420 -22.22 57.89 69.65
CA ASP A 420 -21.07 58.00 68.75
C ASP A 420 -20.04 56.89 69.01
N GLN A 421 -19.69 56.61 70.27
CA GLN A 421 -18.79 55.49 70.63
C GLN A 421 -19.32 54.14 70.15
N ASP A 422 -20.62 53.87 70.31
CA ASP A 422 -21.26 52.65 69.79
C ASP A 422 -21.24 52.58 68.25
N ALA A 423 -21.41 53.71 67.56
CA ALA A 423 -21.26 53.79 66.12
C ALA A 423 -19.81 53.54 65.67
N GLN A 424 -18.83 54.14 66.34
CA GLN A 424 -17.39 53.99 66.07
C GLN A 424 -16.90 52.56 66.35
N GLN A 425 -17.35 51.90 67.43
CA GLN A 425 -17.00 50.51 67.72
C GLN A 425 -17.56 49.54 66.67
N ARG A 426 -18.81 49.76 66.22
CA ARG A 426 -19.39 48.99 65.11
C ARG A 426 -18.56 49.18 63.83
N ALA A 427 -18.18 50.41 63.50
CA ALA A 427 -17.34 50.71 62.33
C ALA A 427 -15.95 50.04 62.42
N ARG A 428 -15.34 50.01 63.60
CA ARG A 428 -14.06 49.33 63.87
C ARG A 428 -14.14 47.83 63.58
N TRP A 429 -15.14 47.14 64.14
CA TRP A 429 -15.32 45.70 63.93
C TRP A 429 -15.59 45.34 62.46
N VAL A 430 -16.44 46.12 61.78
CA VAL A 430 -16.69 45.94 60.35
C VAL A 430 -15.40 46.10 59.56
N SER A 431 -14.58 47.11 59.86
CA SER A 431 -13.35 47.39 59.11
C SER A 431 -12.26 46.33 59.38
N LEU A 432 -12.16 45.79 60.60
CA LEU A 432 -11.32 44.63 60.93
C LEU A 432 -11.74 43.38 60.15
N ALA A 433 -13.05 43.11 60.09
CA ALA A 433 -13.58 41.97 59.33
C ALA A 433 -13.29 42.10 57.83
N VAL A 434 -13.48 43.30 57.25
CA VAL A 434 -13.18 43.58 55.83
C VAL A 434 -11.68 43.42 55.54
N THR A 435 -10.82 43.95 56.42
CA THR A 435 -9.36 43.84 56.28
C THR A 435 -8.92 42.37 56.34
N GLY A 436 -9.38 41.63 57.36
CA GLY A 436 -9.06 40.21 57.51
C GLY A 436 -9.53 39.37 56.33
N ALA A 437 -10.77 39.58 55.86
CA ALA A 437 -11.30 38.92 54.67
C ALA A 437 -10.49 39.25 53.41
N GLY A 438 -10.12 40.52 53.23
CA GLY A 438 -9.27 40.96 52.12
C GLY A 438 -7.91 40.24 52.07
N ALA A 439 -7.25 40.07 53.22
CA ALA A 439 -5.98 39.34 53.32
C ALA A 439 -6.12 37.88 52.88
N VAL A 440 -7.14 37.19 53.37
CA VAL A 440 -7.38 35.79 53.03
C VAL A 440 -7.67 35.64 51.54
N VAL A 441 -8.52 36.49 50.98
CA VAL A 441 -8.85 36.49 49.55
C VAL A 441 -7.62 36.77 48.69
N ALA A 442 -6.79 37.73 49.08
CA ALA A 442 -5.56 38.05 48.36
C ALA A 442 -4.56 36.88 48.37
N LEU A 443 -4.39 36.22 49.51
CA LEU A 443 -3.52 35.04 49.65
C LEU A 443 -4.00 33.87 48.78
N ILE A 444 -5.31 33.60 48.75
CA ILE A 444 -5.89 32.58 47.86
C ILE A 444 -5.58 32.93 46.40
N GLY A 445 -5.72 34.20 46.03
CA GLY A 445 -5.39 34.69 44.70
C GLY A 445 -3.94 34.41 44.30
N VAL A 446 -2.98 34.74 45.18
CA VAL A 446 -1.55 34.48 44.96
C VAL A 446 -1.27 32.99 44.80
N VAL A 447 -1.84 32.14 45.66
CA VAL A 447 -1.67 30.69 45.57
C VAL A 447 -2.18 30.17 44.23
N LEU A 448 -3.39 30.55 43.81
CA LEU A 448 -3.95 30.13 42.53
C LEU A 448 -3.07 30.56 41.35
N TRP A 449 -2.55 31.78 41.39
CA TRP A 449 -1.69 32.32 40.33
C TRP A 449 -0.34 31.59 40.25
N VAL A 450 0.35 31.42 41.38
CA VAL A 450 1.70 30.79 41.43
C VAL A 450 1.66 29.30 41.09
N THR A 451 0.58 28.62 41.45
CA THR A 451 0.42 27.17 41.21
C THR A 451 -0.27 26.84 39.89
N ALA A 452 -0.63 27.85 39.09
CA ALA A 452 -1.11 27.61 37.73
C ALA A 452 0.07 27.13 36.87
N PRO A 453 -0.07 26.00 36.16
CA PRO A 453 1.03 25.44 35.38
C PRO A 453 1.45 26.42 34.27
N SER A 454 2.75 26.50 33.98
CA SER A 454 3.30 27.18 32.80
C SER A 454 3.00 26.38 31.54
N ASP A 455 3.15 27.00 30.37
CA ASP A 455 2.97 26.32 29.09
C ASP A 455 3.99 25.18 28.95
N ASP A 456 5.26 25.45 29.29
CA ASP A 456 6.32 24.43 29.38
C ASP A 456 5.97 23.33 30.40
N GLY A 457 5.38 23.70 31.54
CA GLY A 457 4.98 22.74 32.56
C GLY A 457 3.82 21.84 32.12
N ILE A 458 2.93 22.33 31.25
CA ILE A 458 1.90 21.51 30.59
C ILE A 458 2.58 20.52 29.65
N ASP A 459 3.56 20.97 28.87
CA ASP A 459 4.27 20.12 27.91
C ASP A 459 5.20 19.10 28.60
N ASP A 460 5.80 19.42 29.76
CA ASP A 460 6.59 18.48 30.58
C ASP A 460 5.71 17.43 31.30
N ASP A 461 4.53 17.83 31.78
CA ASP A 461 3.53 16.86 32.28
C ASP A 461 3.09 15.88 31.18
N ALA A 462 3.17 16.30 29.91
CA ALA A 462 2.91 15.40 28.79
C ALA A 462 3.84 14.18 28.76
N ARG A 463 5.10 14.40 29.14
CA ARG A 463 6.17 13.39 29.20
C ARG A 463 6.22 12.63 30.53
N GLY A 464 5.36 12.99 31.49
CA GLY A 464 5.45 12.47 32.85
C GLY A 464 6.63 13.03 33.66
N GLU A 465 7.19 14.16 33.22
CA GLU A 465 8.31 14.87 33.84
C GLU A 465 7.85 16.11 34.65
N GLY A 466 6.55 16.38 34.66
CA GLY A 466 5.97 17.53 35.36
C GLY A 466 6.22 17.54 36.87
N VAL A 467 6.68 18.68 37.38
CA VAL A 467 6.86 18.92 38.82
C VAL A 467 5.50 18.99 39.50
N ARG A 468 5.24 18.07 40.42
CA ARG A 468 4.00 18.07 41.22
C ARG A 468 4.22 18.77 42.56
N LEU A 469 3.68 19.98 42.66
CA LEU A 469 3.60 20.73 43.92
C LEU A 469 2.26 20.43 44.60
N ARG A 470 2.30 19.99 45.85
CA ARG A 470 1.12 19.75 46.70
C ARG A 470 1.13 20.72 47.88
N LEU A 471 0.03 21.45 48.04
CA LEU A 471 -0.25 22.22 49.25
C LEU A 471 -0.92 21.33 50.29
N ARG A 472 -0.38 21.31 51.51
CA ARG A 472 -0.98 20.67 52.67
C ARG A 472 -1.23 21.70 53.76
N ALA A 473 -2.45 21.69 54.30
CA ALA A 473 -2.75 22.37 55.54
C ALA A 473 -2.20 21.55 56.71
N THR A 474 -1.42 22.20 57.57
CA THR A 474 -0.87 21.64 58.81
C THR A 474 -1.43 22.43 60.00
N GLY A 475 -1.35 21.87 61.21
CA GLY A 475 -1.76 22.57 62.43
C GLY A 475 -0.98 23.87 62.71
N GLN A 476 0.07 24.17 61.93
CA GLN A 476 0.90 25.38 62.02
C GLN A 476 0.83 26.27 60.77
N GLY A 477 -0.01 25.95 59.76
CA GLY A 477 -0.14 26.75 58.53
C GLY A 477 -0.12 25.92 57.24
N LEU A 478 0.06 26.60 56.10
CA LEU A 478 0.15 25.96 54.77
C LEU A 478 1.59 25.57 54.46
N ARG A 479 1.81 24.31 54.06
CA ARG A 479 3.10 23.79 53.59
C ARG A 479 3.01 23.40 52.11
N LEU A 480 4.03 23.74 51.34
CA LEU A 480 4.16 23.39 49.93
C LEU A 480 5.21 22.27 49.81
N ASP A 481 4.77 21.06 49.47
CA ASP A 481 5.65 19.91 49.24
C ASP A 481 5.80 19.68 47.73
N GLY A 482 7.00 19.38 47.24
CA GLY A 482 7.27 19.09 45.84
C GLY A 482 7.93 17.73 45.64
N THR A 483 7.53 17.00 44.60
CA THR A 483 8.32 15.90 44.04
C THR A 483 9.01 16.41 42.78
N PHE A 484 10.34 16.44 42.82
CA PHE A 484 11.20 16.80 41.70
C PHE A 484 11.54 15.58 40.86
#